data_AF-A0A3A5HEA6-F1
#
_entry.id   AF-A0A3A5HEA6-F1
#
_cell.length_a   1.000
_cell.length_b   1.000
_cell.length_c   1.000
_cell.angle_alpha   90.00
_cell.angle_beta   90.00
_cell.angle_gamma   90.00
#
_symmetry.space_group_name_H-M   'P 1'
#
loop_
_entity.id
_entity.type
_entity.pdbx_description
1 polymer ?
#
loop_
_entity_poly.entity_id
_entity_poly.type
_entity_poly.pdbx_seq_one_letter_code
_entity_poly.pdbx_strand_id
1 'polypeptide(L)'
;MLLLISPINTQEALEAIEGGADIIDVKNPKEGSLGANFPWIIQEVREMTPEDMMVSATLGDVPYKPGTVSLAAMGALVSGADYIKVGLYGTSNYDEALEVMENVVKTIRKNSPQAVVVASGYADAHRVGAVDPMEIPKVAADSGADLAMVDTAVKDGKTLLDFMDMDQLQKFVSEIHDYGLKSALAGSVKKEQLKPLYDIGCDVVGIRGAACTGGDRNSGKIHRSAVRELKEMIADF
;
A
#
# COMPACT_ATOMS: atom_id res chain seq x y z
N MET A 1 -13.31 -7.01 -2.43
CA MET A 1 -12.07 -6.21 -2.52
C MET A 1 -12.30 -4.86 -1.86
N LEU A 2 -11.36 -4.37 -1.05
CA LEU A 2 -11.38 -3.04 -0.43
C LEU A 2 -10.70 -2.02 -1.35
N LEU A 3 -11.18 -0.78 -1.33
CA LEU A 3 -10.62 0.35 -2.06
C LEU A 3 -9.72 1.18 -1.14
N LEU A 4 -8.42 1.19 -1.46
CA LEU A 4 -7.44 2.05 -0.81
C LEU A 4 -7.12 3.24 -1.70
N ILE A 5 -7.27 4.46 -1.18
CA ILE A 5 -6.94 5.70 -1.89
C ILE A 5 -5.78 6.40 -1.20
N SER A 6 -4.75 6.78 -1.97
CA SER A 6 -3.56 7.44 -1.43
C SER A 6 -3.55 8.97 -1.62
N PRO A 7 -4.08 9.79 -0.68
CA PRO A 7 -3.94 11.24 -0.69
C PRO A 7 -2.54 11.72 -0.30
N ILE A 8 -2.19 12.95 -0.70
CA ILE A 8 -0.92 13.62 -0.31
C ILE A 8 -1.10 14.77 0.67
N ASN A 9 -2.34 15.15 0.98
CA ASN A 9 -2.68 16.20 1.92
C ASN A 9 -4.12 15.99 2.45
N THR A 10 -4.49 16.77 3.45
CA THR A 10 -5.80 16.72 4.12
C THR A 10 -6.98 17.04 3.19
N GLN A 11 -6.79 17.93 2.21
CA GLN A 11 -7.83 18.23 1.23
C GLN A 11 -8.17 17.02 0.35
N GLU A 12 -7.15 16.32 -0.16
CA GLU A 12 -7.36 15.08 -0.92
C GLU A 12 -7.90 13.95 -0.04
N ALA A 13 -7.50 13.89 1.24
CA ALA A 13 -8.02 12.91 2.17
C ALA A 13 -9.53 13.10 2.38
N LEU A 14 -9.99 14.35 2.53
CA LEU A 14 -11.43 14.67 2.61
C LEU A 14 -12.20 14.16 1.39
N GLU A 15 -11.68 14.41 0.18
CA GLU A 15 -12.30 13.95 -1.07
C GLU A 15 -12.34 12.41 -1.14
N ALA A 16 -11.30 11.73 -0.66
CA ALA A 16 -11.26 10.26 -0.58
C ALA A 16 -12.30 9.71 0.41
N ILE A 17 -12.43 10.33 1.58
CA ILE A 17 -13.41 9.96 2.62
C ILE A 17 -14.83 10.16 2.08
N GLU A 18 -15.17 11.34 1.56
CA GLU A 18 -16.51 11.64 1.04
C GLU A 18 -16.86 10.87 -0.24
N GLY A 19 -15.84 10.33 -0.91
CA GLY A 19 -15.97 9.40 -2.03
C GLY A 19 -16.27 7.96 -1.62
N GLY A 20 -16.08 7.59 -0.36
CA GLY A 20 -16.35 6.24 0.16
C GLY A 20 -15.20 5.25 -0.03
N ALA A 21 -13.94 5.72 -0.01
CA ALA A 21 -12.79 4.83 0.12
C ALA A 21 -12.89 3.99 1.42
N ASP A 22 -12.35 2.77 1.43
CA ASP A 22 -12.32 1.93 2.65
C ASP A 22 -11.09 2.24 3.51
N ILE A 23 -9.97 2.57 2.86
CA ILE A 23 -8.69 2.84 3.50
C ILE A 23 -8.10 4.14 2.94
N ILE A 24 -7.74 5.07 3.84
CA ILE A 24 -7.08 6.34 3.49
C ILE A 24 -5.57 6.20 3.70
N ASP A 25 -4.80 6.19 2.61
CA ASP A 25 -3.36 5.89 2.61
C ASP A 25 -2.48 7.15 2.52
N VAL A 26 -2.04 7.62 3.69
CA VAL A 26 -1.18 8.77 3.84
C VAL A 26 0.24 8.45 3.37
N LYS A 27 0.63 9.05 2.24
CA LYS A 27 1.99 8.93 1.69
C LYS A 27 2.51 10.25 1.12
N ASN A 28 3.79 10.28 0.78
CA ASN A 28 4.47 11.44 0.21
C ASN A 28 5.25 11.06 -1.06
N PRO A 29 4.66 11.25 -2.26
CA PRO A 29 5.32 10.96 -3.54
C PRO A 29 6.63 11.71 -3.78
N LYS A 30 6.91 12.79 -3.04
CA LYS A 30 8.21 13.50 -3.12
C LYS A 30 9.37 12.69 -2.54
N GLU A 31 9.08 11.71 -1.70
CA GLU A 31 10.05 10.82 -1.06
C GLU A 31 10.07 9.41 -1.65
N GLY A 32 9.45 9.22 -2.82
CA GLY A 32 9.43 7.94 -3.53
C GLY A 32 8.02 7.37 -3.72
N SER A 33 7.94 6.14 -4.19
CA SER A 33 6.67 5.47 -4.51
C SER A 33 5.79 5.30 -3.27
N LEU A 34 6.41 4.79 -2.19
CA LEU A 34 5.85 4.62 -0.87
C LEU A 34 6.52 5.59 0.12
N GLY A 35 6.95 6.77 -0.33
CA GLY A 35 7.58 7.79 0.51
C GLY A 35 6.75 8.14 1.75
N ALA A 36 7.39 8.30 2.90
CA ALA A 36 6.71 8.57 4.16
C ALA A 36 6.19 10.00 4.22
N ASN A 37 5.00 10.21 4.80
CA ASN A 37 4.56 11.54 5.16
C ASN A 37 4.90 11.86 6.62
N PHE A 38 4.69 13.10 7.02
CA PHE A 38 5.03 13.56 8.36
C PHE A 38 4.01 13.11 9.42
N PRO A 39 4.44 12.93 10.69
CA PRO A 39 3.56 12.55 11.80
C PRO A 39 2.29 13.41 11.92
N TRP A 40 2.41 14.74 11.82
CA TRP A 40 1.26 15.64 11.94
C TRP A 40 0.26 15.50 10.80
N ILE A 41 0.71 15.13 9.59
CA ILE A 41 -0.21 14.87 8.47
C ILE A 41 -0.97 13.57 8.69
N ILE A 42 -0.30 12.52 9.20
CA ILE A 42 -0.97 11.26 9.55
C ILE A 42 -2.03 11.52 10.63
N GLN A 43 -1.68 12.31 11.66
CA GLN A 43 -2.60 12.67 12.74
C GLN A 43 -3.80 13.48 12.23
N GLU A 44 -3.57 14.54 11.45
CA GLU A 44 -4.65 15.36 10.87
C GLU A 44 -5.60 14.51 10.01
N VAL A 45 -5.06 13.58 9.21
CA VAL A 45 -5.89 12.67 8.41
C VAL A 45 -6.65 11.68 9.30
N ARG A 46 -6.05 11.16 10.37
CA ARG A 46 -6.74 10.29 11.32
C ARG A 46 -7.88 11.01 12.05
N GLU A 47 -7.68 12.26 12.46
CA GLU A 47 -8.69 13.07 13.15
C GLU A 47 -9.92 13.37 12.29
N MET A 48 -9.75 13.49 10.96
CA MET A 48 -10.87 13.72 10.03
C MET A 48 -11.48 12.44 9.47
N THR A 49 -10.80 11.29 9.58
CA THR A 49 -11.29 10.01 9.07
C THR A 49 -12.27 9.39 10.07
N PRO A 50 -13.50 8.99 9.65
CA PRO A 50 -14.46 8.30 10.51
C PRO A 50 -13.88 7.07 11.21
N GLU A 51 -14.35 6.77 12.43
CA GLU A 51 -13.82 5.66 13.25
C GLU A 51 -13.99 4.27 12.59
N ASP A 52 -14.98 4.11 11.72
CA ASP A 52 -15.23 2.89 10.97
C ASP A 52 -14.37 2.75 9.70
N MET A 53 -13.57 3.76 9.38
CA MET A 53 -12.61 3.77 8.29
C MET A 53 -11.16 3.67 8.78
N MET A 54 -10.32 3.00 8.00
CA MET A 54 -8.92 2.74 8.35
C MET A 54 -7.99 3.79 7.75
N VAL A 55 -6.96 4.17 8.51
CA VAL A 55 -5.86 5.01 8.02
C VAL A 55 -4.61 4.16 7.82
N SER A 56 -4.07 4.20 6.61
CA SER A 56 -2.78 3.61 6.25
C SER A 56 -1.71 4.68 6.18
N ALA A 57 -0.49 4.36 6.60
CA ALA A 57 0.66 5.24 6.45
C ALA A 57 1.88 4.44 5.94
N THR A 58 2.57 5.01 4.96
CA THR A 58 3.82 4.46 4.46
C THR A 58 5.03 4.89 5.30
N LEU A 59 5.98 3.98 5.48
CA LEU A 59 7.25 4.25 6.18
C LEU A 59 8.38 4.70 5.25
N GLY A 60 8.13 4.73 3.94
CA GLY A 60 9.13 5.08 2.93
C GLY A 60 9.39 3.94 1.95
N ASP A 61 10.11 4.30 0.88
CA ASP A 61 10.93 3.37 0.12
C ASP A 61 12.19 3.10 0.96
N VAL A 62 12.11 2.11 1.86
CA VAL A 62 13.05 2.00 2.99
C VAL A 62 14.39 1.39 2.59
N PRO A 63 15.52 1.84 3.17
CA PRO A 63 16.80 1.13 3.06
C PRO A 63 16.81 -0.13 3.92
N TYR A 64 17.80 -1.00 3.72
CA TYR A 64 18.11 -2.07 4.68
C TYR A 64 18.70 -1.48 5.99
N LYS A 65 17.80 -1.00 6.86
CA LYS A 65 18.09 -0.44 8.20
C LYS A 65 17.00 -0.84 9.21
N PRO A 66 16.92 -2.12 9.63
CA PRO A 66 15.81 -2.64 10.45
C PRO A 66 15.47 -1.78 11.68
N GLY A 67 16.47 -1.31 12.41
CA GLY A 67 16.26 -0.43 13.57
C GLY A 67 15.64 0.93 13.23
N THR A 68 16.08 1.58 12.14
CA THR A 68 15.50 2.85 11.68
C THR A 68 14.06 2.68 11.23
N VAL A 69 13.78 1.63 10.46
CA VAL A 69 12.42 1.35 9.97
C VAL A 69 11.49 1.00 11.12
N SER A 70 11.97 0.28 12.15
CA SER A 70 11.19 0.00 13.36
C SER A 70 10.82 1.27 14.14
N LEU A 71 11.74 2.22 14.26
CA LEU A 71 11.45 3.53 14.87
C LEU A 71 10.42 4.32 14.05
N ALA A 72 10.52 4.28 12.72
CA ALA A 72 9.53 4.91 11.84
C ALA A 72 8.15 4.25 11.98
N ALA A 73 8.11 2.91 12.10
CA ALA A 73 6.87 2.15 12.33
C ALA A 73 6.17 2.59 13.62
N MET A 74 6.92 2.74 14.72
CA MET A 74 6.38 3.28 15.97
C MET A 74 5.87 4.72 15.79
N GLY A 75 6.60 5.56 15.03
CA GLY A 75 6.19 6.92 14.71
C GLY A 75 4.86 6.99 13.97
N ALA A 76 4.69 6.18 12.92
CA ALA A 76 3.43 6.08 12.18
C ALA A 76 2.27 5.59 13.05
N LEU A 77 2.50 4.55 13.86
CA LEU A 77 1.51 4.01 14.78
C LEU A 77 1.04 5.05 15.80
N VAL A 78 1.97 5.73 16.48
CA VAL A 78 1.63 6.77 17.47
C VAL A 78 0.95 7.97 16.84
N SER A 79 1.18 8.21 15.54
CA SER A 79 0.50 9.26 14.78
C SER A 79 -0.92 8.89 14.36
N GLY A 80 -1.37 7.65 14.62
CA GLY A 80 -2.74 7.21 14.38
C GLY A 80 -2.95 6.33 13.14
N ALA A 81 -1.89 5.73 12.58
CA ALA A 81 -2.04 4.78 11.48
C ALA A 81 -2.51 3.39 11.99
N ASP A 82 -3.55 2.86 11.34
CA ASP A 82 -4.07 1.51 11.53
C ASP A 82 -3.31 0.48 10.67
N TYR A 83 -2.87 0.90 9.48
CA TYR A 83 -2.05 0.10 8.56
C TYR A 83 -0.65 0.71 8.44
N ILE A 84 0.38 -0.09 8.70
CA ILE A 84 1.78 0.29 8.68
C ILE A 84 2.43 -0.35 7.45
N LYS A 85 2.74 0.46 6.44
CA LYS A 85 3.17 -0.03 5.12
C LYS A 85 4.66 0.19 4.87
N VAL A 86 5.39 -0.89 4.61
CA VAL A 86 6.84 -0.89 4.44
C VAL A 86 7.19 -1.15 2.97
N GLY A 87 7.77 -0.16 2.29
CA GLY A 87 8.28 -0.32 0.93
C GLY A 87 9.68 -0.93 0.94
N LEU A 88 9.81 -2.22 0.63
CA LEU A 88 11.04 -3.01 0.68
C LEU A 88 11.99 -2.67 -0.50
N TYR A 89 12.48 -1.44 -0.52
CA TYR A 89 13.19 -0.84 -1.66
C TYR A 89 14.69 -1.14 -1.64
N GLY A 90 15.33 -0.93 -0.49
CA GLY A 90 16.78 -1.09 -0.33
C GLY A 90 17.20 -2.45 0.21
N THR A 91 16.28 -3.40 0.34
CA THR A 91 16.56 -4.81 0.63
C THR A 91 16.70 -5.55 -0.68
N SER A 92 17.76 -6.34 -0.85
CA SER A 92 18.13 -6.94 -2.14
C SER A 92 17.75 -8.42 -2.28
N ASN A 93 17.33 -9.06 -1.19
CA ASN A 93 17.02 -10.49 -1.13
C ASN A 93 16.04 -10.78 0.02
N TYR A 94 15.54 -12.02 0.04
CA TYR A 94 14.68 -12.59 1.07
C TYR A 94 15.13 -12.30 2.51
N ASP A 95 16.37 -12.62 2.86
CA ASP A 95 16.86 -12.54 4.25
C ASP A 95 16.87 -11.08 4.75
N GLU A 96 17.32 -10.14 3.92
CA GLU A 96 17.31 -8.71 4.26
C GLU A 96 15.89 -8.16 4.42
N ALA A 97 14.98 -8.56 3.53
CA ALA A 97 13.57 -8.17 3.59
C ALA A 97 12.88 -8.74 4.83
N LEU A 98 13.15 -10.01 5.15
CA LEU A 98 12.65 -10.68 6.34
C LEU A 98 13.13 -9.99 7.61
N GLU A 99 14.43 -9.68 7.73
CA GLU A 99 14.97 -9.02 8.93
C GLU A 99 14.34 -7.64 9.18
N VAL A 100 14.10 -6.85 8.12
CA VAL A 100 13.39 -5.56 8.24
C VAL A 100 11.96 -5.80 8.74
N MET A 101 11.23 -6.72 8.11
CA MET A 101 9.82 -6.95 8.44
C MET A 101 9.63 -7.56 9.83
N GLU A 102 10.45 -8.52 10.24
CA GLU A 102 10.38 -9.12 11.59
C GLU A 102 10.52 -8.05 12.69
N ASN A 103 11.45 -7.11 12.52
CA ASN A 103 11.68 -6.05 13.50
C ASN A 103 10.55 -5.01 13.50
N VAL A 104 9.96 -4.71 12.34
CA VAL A 104 8.75 -3.88 12.24
C VAL A 104 7.56 -4.56 12.92
N VAL A 105 7.28 -5.82 12.57
CA VAL A 105 6.18 -6.61 13.15
C VAL A 105 6.33 -6.69 14.66
N LYS A 106 7.52 -7.04 15.16
CA LYS A 106 7.81 -7.08 16.60
C LYS A 106 7.55 -5.73 17.29
N THR A 107 7.87 -4.63 16.63
CA THR A 107 7.62 -3.28 17.15
C THR A 107 6.13 -2.99 17.22
N ILE A 108 5.38 -3.27 16.16
CA ILE A 108 3.93 -3.03 16.10
C ILE A 108 3.18 -3.94 17.08
N ARG A 109 3.42 -5.25 17.09
CA ARG A 109 2.72 -6.21 17.96
C ARG A 109 2.89 -5.93 19.44
N LYS A 110 4.02 -5.33 19.86
CA LYS A 110 4.24 -4.93 21.26
C LYS A 110 3.41 -3.72 21.70
N ASN A 111 2.96 -2.89 20.76
CA ASN A 111 2.32 -1.60 21.06
C ASN A 111 0.86 -1.53 20.59
N SER A 112 0.49 -2.27 19.55
CA SER A 112 -0.86 -2.34 18.99
C SER A 112 -1.06 -3.69 18.28
N PRO A 113 -1.61 -4.71 18.97
CA PRO A 113 -1.88 -6.01 18.36
C PRO A 113 -2.83 -5.94 17.15
N GLN A 114 -3.74 -4.96 17.13
CA GLN A 114 -4.76 -4.77 16.11
C GLN A 114 -4.27 -4.02 14.87
N ALA A 115 -3.13 -3.32 14.95
CA ALA A 115 -2.59 -2.62 13.78
C ALA A 115 -2.12 -3.63 12.72
N VAL A 116 -2.37 -3.31 11.46
CA VAL A 116 -2.06 -4.15 10.30
C VAL A 116 -0.67 -3.79 9.78
N VAL A 117 0.20 -4.78 9.61
CA VAL A 117 1.53 -4.59 9.02
C VAL A 117 1.53 -5.10 7.59
N VAL A 118 1.98 -4.26 6.67
CA VAL A 118 1.99 -4.52 5.22
C VAL A 118 3.43 -4.60 4.71
N ALA A 119 3.83 -5.77 4.20
CA ALA A 119 5.07 -5.94 3.45
C ALA A 119 4.82 -5.57 1.98
N SER A 120 5.48 -4.55 1.45
CA SER A 120 5.29 -4.09 0.07
C SER A 120 6.55 -4.23 -0.76
N GLY A 121 6.49 -5.06 -1.81
CA GLY A 121 7.49 -5.07 -2.87
C GLY A 121 7.12 -4.20 -4.06
N TYR A 122 7.97 -4.24 -5.08
CA TYR A 122 7.76 -3.48 -6.31
C TYR A 122 7.72 -4.42 -7.51
N ALA A 123 6.66 -4.36 -8.31
CA ALA A 123 6.52 -5.15 -9.53
C ALA A 123 7.69 -4.92 -10.51
N ASP A 124 8.25 -3.71 -10.51
CA ASP A 124 9.42 -3.30 -11.27
C ASP A 124 10.71 -3.24 -10.43
N ALA A 125 10.84 -4.10 -9.41
CA ALA A 125 11.99 -4.17 -8.50
C ALA A 125 13.35 -4.20 -9.22
N HIS A 126 13.43 -4.91 -10.36
CA HIS A 126 14.64 -5.00 -11.19
C HIS A 126 15.16 -3.62 -11.68
N ARG A 127 14.30 -2.60 -11.74
CA ARG A 127 14.69 -1.24 -12.15
C ARG A 127 15.41 -0.46 -11.05
N VAL A 128 15.22 -0.88 -9.80
CA VAL A 128 15.71 -0.17 -8.61
C VAL A 128 16.63 -1.02 -7.73
N GLY A 129 16.83 -2.30 -8.08
CA GLY A 129 17.65 -3.23 -7.31
C GLY A 129 17.00 -3.70 -6.01
N ALA A 130 15.68 -3.65 -5.94
CA ALA A 130 14.91 -4.16 -4.80
C ALA A 130 14.76 -5.69 -4.87
N VAL A 131 14.36 -6.28 -3.74
CA VAL A 131 13.99 -7.69 -3.59
C VAL A 131 12.95 -8.11 -4.64
N ASP A 132 13.05 -9.36 -5.12
CA ASP A 132 12.11 -9.90 -6.10
C ASP A 132 10.67 -9.81 -5.56
N PRO A 133 9.72 -9.21 -6.29
CA PRO A 133 8.33 -9.12 -5.84
C PRO A 133 7.72 -10.48 -5.50
N MET A 134 8.15 -11.57 -6.15
CA MET A 134 7.64 -12.92 -5.85
C MET A 134 8.15 -13.48 -4.52
N GLU A 135 9.13 -12.86 -3.85
CA GLU A 135 9.54 -13.25 -2.49
C GLU A 135 8.65 -12.63 -1.39
N ILE A 136 7.89 -11.58 -1.72
CA ILE A 136 7.08 -10.81 -0.75
C ILE A 136 6.02 -11.66 -0.03
N PRO A 137 5.28 -12.58 -0.67
CA PRO A 137 4.31 -13.42 0.03
C PRO A 137 4.95 -14.19 1.19
N LYS A 138 6.11 -14.80 0.93
CA LYS A 138 6.85 -15.57 1.92
C LYS A 138 7.49 -14.67 2.98
N VAL A 139 8.07 -13.53 2.61
CA VAL A 139 8.59 -12.54 3.57
C VAL A 139 7.50 -12.08 4.53
N ALA A 140 6.30 -11.80 4.02
CA ALA A 140 5.17 -11.40 4.85
C ALA A 140 4.75 -12.51 5.83
N ALA A 141 4.66 -13.75 5.34
CA ALA A 141 4.29 -14.91 6.15
C ALA A 141 5.31 -15.18 7.27
N ASP A 142 6.58 -15.30 6.94
CA ASP A 142 7.63 -15.67 7.89
C ASP A 142 7.90 -14.53 8.91
N SER A 143 7.70 -13.27 8.52
CA SER A 143 7.82 -12.13 9.46
C SER A 143 6.61 -11.96 10.40
N GLY A 144 5.47 -12.60 10.10
CA GLY A 144 4.21 -12.40 10.82
C GLY A 144 3.49 -11.09 10.48
N ALA A 145 3.76 -10.53 9.29
CA ALA A 145 2.96 -9.45 8.72
C ALA A 145 1.56 -9.98 8.32
N ASP A 146 0.60 -9.08 8.16
CA ASP A 146 -0.80 -9.46 7.89
C ASP A 146 -1.14 -9.44 6.39
N LEU A 147 -0.39 -8.62 5.65
CA LEU A 147 -0.69 -8.30 4.26
C LEU A 147 0.59 -8.24 3.42
N ALA A 148 0.56 -8.90 2.27
CA ALA A 148 1.59 -8.82 1.24
C ALA A 148 1.10 -8.00 0.06
N MET A 149 1.96 -7.10 -0.44
CA MET A 149 1.58 -6.08 -1.41
C MET A 149 2.63 -5.92 -2.51
N VAL A 150 2.19 -5.53 -3.71
CA VAL A 150 3.04 -4.97 -4.76
C VAL A 150 2.52 -3.61 -5.26
N ASP A 151 3.43 -2.66 -5.51
CA ASP A 151 3.22 -1.40 -6.23
C ASP A 151 4.31 -1.26 -7.32
N THR A 152 4.39 -0.14 -8.04
CA THR A 152 5.52 0.19 -8.92
C THR A 152 6.46 1.17 -8.24
N ALA A 153 7.78 1.01 -8.33
CA ALA A 153 8.76 1.94 -7.79
C ALA A 153 8.85 3.20 -8.66
N VAL A 154 9.04 3.03 -9.96
CA VAL A 154 9.25 4.17 -10.87
C VAL A 154 7.91 4.62 -11.46
N LYS A 155 7.58 5.91 -11.28
CA LYS A 155 6.31 6.48 -11.71
C LYS A 155 6.40 7.13 -13.10
N ASP A 156 6.74 6.33 -14.12
CA ASP A 156 6.92 6.75 -15.52
C ASP A 156 5.71 6.44 -16.43
N GLY A 157 4.54 6.19 -15.84
CA GLY A 157 3.30 5.89 -16.55
C GLY A 157 3.08 4.41 -16.83
N LYS A 158 4.09 3.55 -16.63
CA LYS A 158 3.92 2.10 -16.61
C LYS A 158 3.09 1.66 -15.41
N THR A 159 2.37 0.57 -15.59
CA THR A 159 1.39 -0.01 -14.68
C THR A 159 1.88 -1.35 -14.14
N LEU A 160 1.18 -1.88 -13.13
CA LEU A 160 1.39 -3.22 -12.59
C LEU A 160 1.46 -4.28 -13.70
N LEU A 161 0.53 -4.24 -14.66
CA LEU A 161 0.43 -5.21 -15.75
C LEU A 161 1.51 -5.06 -16.83
N ASP A 162 2.30 -3.99 -16.81
CA ASP A 162 3.47 -3.87 -17.68
C ASP A 162 4.69 -4.64 -17.13
N PHE A 163 4.63 -5.08 -15.86
CA PHE A 163 5.73 -5.75 -15.16
C PHE A 163 5.37 -7.13 -14.61
N MET A 164 4.12 -7.35 -14.21
CA MET A 164 3.58 -8.62 -13.78
C MET A 164 2.31 -8.92 -14.56
N ASP A 165 2.32 -9.95 -15.38
CA ASP A 165 1.12 -10.37 -16.10
C ASP A 165 0.06 -10.97 -15.15
N MET A 166 -1.13 -11.25 -15.68
CA MET A 166 -2.24 -11.77 -14.87
C MET A 166 -1.95 -13.15 -14.27
N ASP A 167 -1.15 -14.00 -14.94
CA ASP A 167 -0.79 -15.32 -14.43
C ASP A 167 0.16 -15.19 -13.24
N GLN A 168 1.13 -14.29 -13.33
CA GLN A 168 2.04 -13.95 -12.23
C GLN A 168 1.29 -13.34 -11.05
N LEU A 169 0.35 -12.41 -11.30
CA LEU A 169 -0.46 -11.82 -10.24
C LEU A 169 -1.39 -12.83 -9.58
N GLN A 170 -2.01 -13.73 -10.36
CA GLN A 170 -2.84 -14.80 -9.80
C GLN A 170 -2.00 -15.73 -8.91
N LYS A 171 -0.80 -16.10 -9.33
CA LYS A 171 0.12 -16.89 -8.51
C LYS A 171 0.51 -16.14 -7.24
N PHE A 172 0.84 -14.85 -7.35
CA PHE A 172 1.20 -14.00 -6.22
C PHE A 172 0.06 -13.94 -5.19
N VAL A 173 -1.19 -13.68 -5.63
CA VAL A 173 -2.36 -13.63 -4.74
C VAL A 173 -2.65 -15.00 -4.12
N SER A 174 -2.59 -16.07 -4.93
CA SER A 174 -2.85 -17.43 -4.43
C SER A 174 -1.85 -17.83 -3.35
N GLU A 175 -0.57 -17.55 -3.54
CA GLU A 175 0.47 -17.86 -2.56
C GLU A 175 0.28 -17.08 -1.24
N ILE A 176 -0.14 -15.82 -1.31
CA ILE A 176 -0.50 -15.02 -0.12
C ILE A 176 -1.65 -15.66 0.65
N HIS A 177 -2.69 -16.10 -0.07
CA HIS A 177 -3.86 -16.76 0.54
C HIS A 177 -3.51 -18.13 1.12
N ASP A 178 -2.59 -18.88 0.51
CA ASP A 178 -2.10 -20.16 1.03
C ASP A 178 -1.39 -20.00 2.39
N TYR A 179 -0.75 -18.84 2.62
CA TYR A 179 -0.20 -18.47 3.93
C TYR A 179 -1.25 -17.92 4.91
N GLY A 180 -2.51 -17.79 4.50
CA GLY A 180 -3.59 -17.22 5.32
C GLY A 180 -3.54 -15.70 5.45
N LEU A 181 -2.78 -15.02 4.59
CA LEU A 181 -2.61 -13.58 4.60
C LEU A 181 -3.59 -12.88 3.65
N LYS A 182 -3.58 -11.53 3.68
CA LYS A 182 -4.31 -10.68 2.73
C LYS A 182 -3.39 -10.15 1.64
N SER A 183 -3.95 -9.92 0.46
CA SER A 183 -3.24 -9.39 -0.71
C SER A 183 -3.59 -7.92 -0.97
N ALA A 184 -2.62 -7.14 -1.41
CA ALA A 184 -2.88 -5.82 -1.98
C ALA A 184 -2.13 -5.58 -3.28
N LEU A 185 -2.83 -5.04 -4.27
CA LEU A 185 -2.27 -4.77 -5.60
C LEU A 185 -2.43 -3.29 -5.93
N ALA A 186 -1.32 -2.65 -6.28
CA ALA A 186 -1.24 -1.25 -6.72
C ALA A 186 -0.26 -1.12 -7.90
N GLY A 187 -0.01 0.11 -8.35
CA GLY A 187 0.89 0.36 -9.49
C GLY A 187 0.16 0.93 -10.70
N SER A 188 -0.22 2.21 -10.61
CA SER A 188 -0.93 2.93 -11.67
C SER A 188 -2.16 2.17 -12.22
N VAL A 189 -2.87 1.45 -11.33
CA VAL A 189 -4.05 0.66 -11.67
C VAL A 189 -5.13 1.54 -12.28
N LYS A 190 -5.69 1.09 -13.40
CA LYS A 190 -6.77 1.74 -14.14
C LYS A 190 -8.12 1.10 -13.82
N LYS A 191 -9.22 1.80 -14.13
CA LYS A 191 -10.59 1.35 -13.87
C LYS A 191 -10.89 0.00 -14.52
N GLU A 192 -10.42 -0.20 -15.75
CA GLU A 192 -10.68 -1.41 -16.54
C GLU A 192 -9.95 -2.64 -15.97
N GLN A 193 -8.94 -2.42 -15.13
CA GLN A 193 -8.16 -3.48 -14.49
C GLN A 193 -8.80 -3.96 -13.17
N LEU A 194 -9.80 -3.27 -12.62
CA LEU A 194 -10.38 -3.63 -11.32
C LEU A 194 -11.07 -4.99 -11.31
N LYS A 195 -11.87 -5.30 -12.34
CA LYS A 195 -12.56 -6.59 -12.43
C LYS A 195 -11.58 -7.76 -12.58
N PRO A 196 -10.57 -7.71 -13.48
CA PRO A 196 -9.51 -8.72 -13.51
C PRO A 196 -8.79 -8.91 -12.16
N LEU A 197 -8.46 -7.84 -11.44
CA LEU A 197 -7.80 -7.94 -10.13
C LEU A 197 -8.73 -8.55 -9.06
N TYR A 198 -10.02 -8.21 -9.10
CA TYR A 198 -11.03 -8.83 -8.25
C TYR A 198 -11.14 -10.34 -8.53
N ASP A 199 -11.16 -10.75 -9.79
CA ASP A 199 -11.35 -12.14 -10.21
C ASP A 199 -10.22 -13.08 -9.79
N ILE A 200 -9.00 -12.55 -9.64
CA ILE A 200 -7.87 -13.32 -9.08
C ILE A 200 -7.82 -13.31 -7.56
N GLY A 201 -8.81 -12.70 -6.89
CA GLY A 201 -8.94 -12.70 -5.43
C GLY A 201 -8.23 -11.55 -4.71
N CYS A 202 -7.88 -10.46 -5.38
CA CYS A 202 -7.26 -9.30 -4.73
C CYS A 202 -8.12 -8.79 -3.55
N ASP A 203 -7.55 -8.72 -2.35
CA ASP A 203 -8.28 -8.26 -1.17
C ASP A 203 -8.34 -6.74 -1.08
N VAL A 204 -7.26 -6.03 -1.44
CA VAL A 204 -7.17 -4.56 -1.38
C VAL A 204 -6.56 -4.00 -2.67
N VAL A 205 -7.25 -3.10 -3.36
CA VAL A 205 -6.69 -2.40 -4.52
C VAL A 205 -6.26 -0.98 -4.15
N GLY A 206 -5.00 -0.64 -4.44
CA GLY A 206 -4.43 0.68 -4.16
C GLY A 206 -4.47 1.61 -5.37
N ILE A 207 -5.15 2.75 -5.24
CA ILE A 207 -5.37 3.70 -6.33
C ILE A 207 -4.97 5.13 -5.93
N ARG A 208 -4.35 5.83 -6.88
CA ARG A 208 -4.21 7.30 -6.85
C ARG A 208 -4.64 7.92 -8.18
N GLY A 209 -3.95 7.55 -9.26
CA GLY A 209 -4.16 8.17 -10.58
C GLY A 209 -5.60 8.11 -11.06
N ALA A 210 -6.25 6.95 -11.00
CA ALA A 210 -7.65 6.79 -11.44
C ALA A 210 -8.67 7.52 -10.55
N ALA A 211 -8.27 7.97 -9.35
CA ALA A 211 -9.07 8.80 -8.45
C ALA A 211 -8.80 10.31 -8.62
N CYS A 212 -7.75 10.69 -9.35
CA CYS A 212 -7.41 12.07 -9.64
C CYS A 212 -8.21 12.63 -10.83
N THR A 213 -8.54 13.92 -10.80
CA THR A 213 -9.14 14.63 -11.94
C THR A 213 -8.33 14.42 -13.22
N GLY A 214 -9.00 14.02 -14.31
CA GLY A 214 -8.35 13.73 -15.59
C GLY A 214 -7.48 12.47 -15.60
N GLY A 215 -7.51 11.64 -14.56
CA GLY A 215 -6.67 10.45 -14.43
C GLY A 215 -5.19 10.76 -14.20
N ASP A 216 -4.83 12.02 -13.96
CA ASP A 216 -3.44 12.46 -13.79
C ASP A 216 -3.06 12.57 -12.32
N ARG A 217 -2.13 11.71 -11.87
CA ARG A 217 -1.61 11.71 -10.50
C ARG A 217 -0.69 12.88 -10.15
N ASN A 218 -0.15 13.57 -11.15
CA ASN A 218 0.88 14.61 -11.00
C ASN A 218 0.25 16.01 -10.96
N SER A 219 -0.60 16.33 -11.93
CA SER A 219 -1.28 17.64 -11.99
C SER A 219 -2.72 17.60 -11.47
N GLY A 220 -3.35 16.42 -11.46
CA GLY A 220 -4.69 16.22 -10.94
C GLY A 220 -4.72 16.00 -9.42
N LYS A 221 -5.87 16.26 -8.83
CA LYS A 221 -6.16 16.04 -7.40
C LYS A 221 -7.22 14.97 -7.26
N ILE A 222 -7.18 14.22 -6.15
CA ILE A 222 -8.26 13.27 -5.82
C ILE A 222 -9.60 14.01 -5.81
N HIS A 223 -10.61 13.38 -6.40
CA HIS A 223 -11.96 13.93 -6.46
C HIS A 223 -12.98 12.88 -6.04
N ARG A 224 -13.87 13.24 -5.10
CA ARG A 224 -14.84 12.33 -4.49
C ARG A 224 -15.70 11.55 -5.49
N SER A 225 -16.06 12.16 -6.63
CA SER A 225 -16.88 11.49 -7.64
C SER A 225 -16.15 10.34 -8.32
N ALA A 226 -14.84 10.47 -8.57
CA ALA A 226 -14.03 9.41 -9.15
C ALA A 226 -13.83 8.28 -8.15
N VAL A 227 -13.61 8.62 -6.87
CA VAL A 227 -13.55 7.63 -5.79
C VAL A 227 -14.87 6.87 -5.63
N ARG A 228 -16.01 7.57 -5.68
CA ARG A 228 -17.33 6.96 -5.62
C ARG A 228 -17.59 6.01 -6.77
N GLU A 229 -17.26 6.42 -7.99
CA GLU A 229 -17.38 5.55 -9.17
C GLU A 229 -16.54 4.27 -9.02
N LEU A 230 -15.29 4.39 -8.55
CA LEU A 230 -14.43 3.22 -8.26
C LEU A 230 -15.06 2.32 -7.19
N LYS A 231 -15.64 2.90 -6.14
CA LYS A 231 -16.29 2.17 -5.05
C LYS A 231 -17.54 1.43 -5.51
N GLU A 232 -18.38 2.07 -6.32
CA GLU A 232 -19.58 1.48 -6.92
C GLU A 232 -19.21 0.31 -7.84
N MET A 233 -18.21 0.49 -8.71
CA MET A 233 -17.71 -0.60 -9.55
C MET A 233 -17.29 -1.82 -8.72
N ILE A 234 -16.53 -1.61 -7.64
CA ILE A 234 -16.05 -2.70 -6.77
C ILE A 234 -17.20 -3.39 -6.02
N ALA A 235 -18.26 -2.65 -5.67
CA ALA A 235 -19.43 -3.22 -5.01
C ALA A 235 -20.28 -4.13 -5.92
N ASP A 236 -20.19 -3.92 -7.24
CA ASP A 236 -20.92 -4.69 -8.26
C ASP A 236 -20.19 -5.98 -8.70
N PHE A 237 -18.97 -6.24 -8.20
CA PHE A 237 -18.18 -7.43 -8.53
C PHE A 237 -18.46 -8.61 -7.61
#